data_AF-A0A3S1CIU5-F1
#
_entry.id   AF-A0A3S1CIU5-F1
#
_cell.length_a   1.000
_cell.length_b   1.000
_cell.length_c   1.000
_cell.angle_alpha   90.00
_cell.angle_beta   90.00
_cell.angle_gamma   90.00
#
_symmetry.space_group_name_H-M   'P 1'
#
loop_
_entity.id
_entity.type
_entity.pdbx_description
1 polymer ?
#
loop_
_entity_poly.entity_id
_entity_poly.type
_entity_poly.pdbx_seq_one_letter_code
_entity_poly.pdbx_strand_id
1 'polypeptide(L)' 'MTAQVEAAGIAALSICESLMITLVEKGVLTAQEARETLEDAAAAHPDSGVAGQIIEQLMVQVNAVSRNGDNRPDSG' A
#
# COMPACT_ATOMS: atom_id res chain seq x y z
N MET A 1 -8.87 26.59 2.62
CA MET A 1 -9.45 25.63 1.67
C MET A 1 -8.45 24.53 1.29
N THR A 2 -7.17 24.86 1.10
CA THR A 2 -6.06 23.92 0.85
C THR A 2 -5.89 22.81 1.91
N ALA A 3 -5.93 23.14 3.21
CA ALA A 3 -5.74 22.14 4.28
C ALA A 3 -6.80 21.01 4.32
N GLN A 4 -8.03 21.29 3.89
CA GLN A 4 -9.10 20.27 3.82
C GLN A 4 -8.92 19.35 2.61
N VAL A 5 -8.39 19.89 1.50
CA VAL A 5 -8.02 19.10 0.32
C VAL A 5 -6.84 18.18 0.63
N GLU A 6 -5.86 18.67 1.40
CA GLU A 6 -4.74 17.83 1.87
C GLU A 6 -5.20 16.73 2.83
N ALA A 7 -6.07 17.06 3.80
CA ALA A 7 -6.63 16.07 4.72
C ALA A 7 -7.48 15.01 4.00
N ALA A 8 -8.28 15.42 3.00
CA ALA A 8 -9.04 14.50 2.15
C ALA A 8 -8.12 13.61 1.29
N GLY A 9 -7.03 14.19 0.77
CA GLY A 9 -5.98 13.44 0.06
C GLY A 9 -5.35 12.37 0.94
N ILE A 10 -4.89 12.74 2.14
CA ILE A 10 -4.26 11.80 3.09
C ILE A 10 -5.25 10.68 3.49
N ALA A 11 -6.50 11.00 3.77
CA ALA A 11 -7.51 10.00 4.11
C ALA A 11 -7.77 9.01 2.96
N ALA A 12 -7.89 9.50 1.73
CA ALA A 12 -8.06 8.65 0.55
C ALA A 12 -6.84 7.73 0.35
N LEU A 13 -5.63 8.23 0.61
CA LEU A 13 -4.39 7.45 0.49
C LEU A 13 -4.32 6.34 1.55
N SER A 14 -4.68 6.60 2.81
CA SER A 14 -4.75 5.56 3.85
C SER A 14 -5.77 4.47 3.54
N ILE A 15 -6.88 4.83 2.88
CA ILE A 15 -7.87 3.85 2.41
C ILE A 15 -7.30 2.99 1.27
N CYS A 16 -6.64 3.62 0.29
CA CYS A 16 -5.98 2.91 -0.81
C CYS A 16 -4.87 1.98 -0.32
N GLU A 17 -4.10 2.39 0.68
CA GLU A 17 -3.08 1.58 1.34
C GLU A 17 -3.69 0.34 1.99
N SER A 18 -4.72 0.53 2.82
CA SER A 18 -5.42 -0.58 3.49
C SER A 18 -6.03 -1.57 2.48
N LEU A 19 -6.59 -1.06 1.38
CA LEU A 19 -7.14 -1.89 0.31
C LEU A 19 -6.05 -2.70 -0.40
N MET A 20 -4.93 -2.07 -0.76
CA MET A 20 -3.78 -2.76 -1.39
C MET A 20 -3.22 -3.86 -0.50
N ILE A 21 -3.03 -3.60 0.80
CA ILE A 21 -2.59 -4.62 1.76
C ILE A 21 -3.57 -5.78 1.78
N THR A 22 -4.87 -5.50 1.87
CA THR A 22 -5.91 -6.54 1.88
C THR A 22 -5.89 -7.39 0.61
N LEU A 23 -5.69 -6.79 -0.57
CA LEU A 23 -5.62 -7.51 -1.84
C LEU A 23 -4.39 -8.44 -1.90
N VAL A 24 -3.26 -8.01 -1.34
CA VAL A 24 -2.07 -8.84 -1.22
C VAL A 24 -2.26 -9.96 -0.20
N GLU A 25 -2.84 -9.67 0.96
CA GLU A 25 -3.17 -10.68 1.99
C GLU A 25 -4.12 -11.77 1.46
N LYS A 26 -5.06 -11.39 0.59
CA LYS A 26 -6.00 -12.31 -0.03
C LYS A 26 -5.40 -13.06 -1.23
N GLY A 27 -4.16 -12.76 -1.63
CA GLY A 27 -3.50 -13.35 -2.78
C GLY A 27 -4.12 -12.93 -4.12
N VAL A 28 -4.90 -11.84 -4.15
CA VAL A 28 -5.46 -11.28 -5.39
C VAL A 28 -4.38 -10.56 -6.18
N LEU A 29 -3.42 -9.95 -5.48
CA LEU A 29 -2.22 -9.33 -6.05
C LEU A 29 -0.99 -9.90 -5.35
N THR A 30 0.10 -10.07 -6.10
CA THR A 30 1.42 -10.23 -5.51
C THR A 30 1.94 -8.89 -5.01
N ALA A 31 2.92 -8.92 -4.09
CA ALA A 31 3.61 -7.73 -3.62
C ALA A 31 4.24 -6.91 -4.78
N GLN A 32 4.69 -7.61 -5.82
CA GLN A 32 5.29 -7.00 -7.00
C GLN A 32 4.23 -6.31 -7.87
N GLU A 33 3.09 -6.96 -8.14
CA GLU A 33 2.00 -6.34 -8.90
C GLU A 33 1.40 -5.12 -8.16
N ALA A 34 1.29 -5.19 -6.84
CA ALA A 34 0.86 -4.05 -6.03
C ALA A 34 1.85 -2.87 -6.16
N ARG A 35 3.16 -3.15 -6.13
CA ARG A 35 4.21 -2.14 -6.33
C ARG A 35 4.15 -1.51 -7.71
N GLU A 36 4.12 -2.33 -8.77
CA GLU A 36 4.06 -1.86 -10.16
C GLU A 36 2.82 -0.99 -10.41
N THR A 37 1.67 -1.40 -9.86
CA THR A 37 0.41 -0.62 -9.96
C THR A 37 0.55 0.77 -9.32
N LEU A 38 1.25 0.87 -8.19
CA LEU A 38 1.45 2.15 -7.51
C LEU A 38 2.49 3.01 -8.22
N GLU A 39 3.53 2.40 -8.78
CA GLU A 39 4.52 3.09 -9.62
C GLU A 39 3.86 3.69 -10.86
N ASP A 40 2.97 2.93 -11.52
CA ASP A 40 2.18 3.42 -12.66
C ASP A 40 1.22 4.56 -12.25
N ALA A 41 0.54 4.43 -11.10
CA ALA A 41 -0.32 5.48 -10.57
C ALA A 41 0.48 6.75 -10.21
N ALA A 42 1.69 6.60 -9.67
CA ALA A 42 2.61 7.69 -9.39
C ALA A 42 3.09 8.37 -10.68
N ALA A 43 3.43 7.59 -11.71
CA ALA A 43 3.87 8.09 -13.00
C ALA A 43 2.75 8.86 -13.74
N ALA A 44 1.49 8.45 -13.57
CA ALA A 44 0.33 9.17 -14.09
C ALA A 44 0.06 10.49 -13.34
N HIS A 45 0.54 10.64 -12.10
CA HIS A 45 0.35 11.80 -11.24
C HIS A 45 1.69 12.33 -10.66
N PRO A 46 2.61 12.81 -11.53
CA PRO A 46 3.98 13.14 -11.15
C PRO A 46 4.12 14.33 -10.18
N ASP A 47 3.08 15.15 -10.05
CA ASP A 47 3.06 16.31 -9.12
C ASP A 47 2.78 15.89 -7.67
N SER A 48 2.36 14.64 -7.46
CA SER A 48 2.10 14.08 -6.13
C SER A 48 3.40 13.53 -5.51
N GLY A 49 4.17 14.38 -4.85
CA GLY A 49 5.35 13.96 -4.04
C GLY A 49 5.03 12.97 -2.90
N VAL A 50 3.75 12.60 -2.74
CA VAL A 50 3.23 11.67 -1.75
C VAL A 50 3.27 10.22 -2.26
N ALA A 51 3.24 10.00 -3.58
CA ALA A 51 3.16 8.66 -4.15
C ALA A 51 4.40 7.80 -3.83
N GLY A 52 5.60 8.40 -3.85
CA GLY A 52 6.84 7.71 -3.48
C GLY A 52 6.86 7.24 -2.02
N GLN A 53 6.39 8.08 -1.09
CA GLN A 53 6.33 7.74 0.34
C GLN A 53 5.36 6.60 0.62
N ILE A 54 4.23 6.55 -0.10
CA ILE A 54 3.24 5.47 0.02
C ILE A 54 3.79 4.15 -0.52
N ILE A 55 4.50 4.18 -1.66
CA ILE A 55 5.12 2.98 -2.23
C ILE A 55 6.11 2.35 -1.23
N GLU A 56 6.94 3.18 -0.58
CA GLU A 56 7.87 2.71 0.44
C GLU A 56 7.15 2.14 1.68
N GLN A 57 6.16 2.87 2.23
CA GLN A 57 5.39 2.39 3.39
C GLN A 57 4.62 1.10 3.10
N LEU A 58 4.04 0.97 1.90
CA LEU A 58 3.31 -0.22 1.52
C LEU A 58 4.26 -1.42 1.41
N MET A 59 5.45 -1.25 0.84
CA MET A 59 6.42 -2.35 0.76
C MET A 59 6.88 -2.84 2.13
N VAL A 60 7.08 -1.93 3.10
CA VAL A 60 7.40 -2.32 4.48
C VAL A 60 6.26 -3.15 5.09
N GLN A 61 5.02 -2.70 4.92
CA GLN A 61 3.84 -3.39 5.49
C GLN A 61 3.56 -4.74 4.82
N VAL A 62 3.62 -4.81 3.49
CA VAL A 62 3.44 -6.05 2.73
C VAL A 62 4.51 -7.08 3.11
N ASN A 63 5.77 -6.66 3.26
CA ASN A 63 6.85 -7.56 3.68
C ASN A 63 6.65 -8.05 5.13
N ALA A 64 6.12 -7.20 6.01
CA ALA A 64 5.77 -7.59 7.38
C ALA A 64 4.61 -8.60 7.41
N VAL A 65 3.58 -8.39 6.58
CA VAL A 65 2.45 -9.31 6.42
C VAL A 65 2.89 -10.68 5.91
N SER A 66 3.73 -10.75 4.86
CA SER A 66 4.26 -12.02 4.36
C SER A 66 5.04 -12.79 5.43
N ARG A 67 5.76 -12.11 6.33
CA ARG A 67 6.45 -12.77 7.46
C ARG A 67 5.50 -13.24 8.56
N ASN A 68 4.41 -12.51 8.79
CA ASN A 68 3.47 -12.86 9.85
C ASN A 68 2.56 -14.05 9.48
N GLY A 69 2.35 -14.28 8.17
CA GLY A 69 1.63 -15.47 7.67
C GLY A 69 2.40 -16.79 7.81
N ASP A 70 3.74 -16.74 7.92
CA ASP A 70 4.62 -17.90 8.09
C ASP A 70 4.75 -18.36 9.55
N ASN A 71 4.56 -17.44 10.52
CA ASN A 71 4.65 -17.75 11.95
C ASN A 71 3.35 -18.34 12.52
N ARG A 72 2.67 -19.22 11.78
CA ARG A 72 1.56 -20.00 12.32
C ARG A 72 2.20 -21.16 13.11
N PRO A 73 2.23 -21.14 14.46
CA PRO A 73 2.76 -22.26 15.21
C PRO A 73 1.91 -23.48 14.89
N ASP A 74 2.53 -24.44 14.19
CA ASP A 74 2.06 -25.80 14.04
C ASP A 74 1.74 -26.32 15.43
N SER A 75 0.45 -26.27 15.78
CA SER A 75 -0.04 -26.70 17.08
C SER A 75 -0.54 -28.13 16.92
N GLY A 76 0.39 -29.08 17.07
CA GLY A 76 0.12 -30.45 17.51
C GLY A 76 -0.29 -31.45 16.43
#